data_AF-A0AAE2W2G6-F1
#
_entry.id   AF-A0AAE2W2G6-F1
#
_cell.length_a   1.000
_cell.length_b   1.000
_cell.length_c   1.000
_cell.angle_alpha   90.00
_cell.angle_beta   90.00
_cell.angle_gamma   90.00
#
_symmetry.space_group_name_H-M   'P 1'
#
loop_
_entity.id
_entity.type
_entity.pdbx_description
1 polymer ?
#
loop_
_entity_poly.entity_id
_entity_poly.type
_entity_poly.pdbx_seq_one_letter_code
_entity_poly.pdbx_strand_id
1 'polypeptide(L)'
;MKNDADLGFLISAWDRSDRRKSLFAPGVDIFQALTTSGATASGLGDTRNASTSRCISETAEILAKEAAQLTGAAFTNFGFAAHSDTASAKHAAHLEAHERVQIWQWWQGQRHAKRIPAEWLQTHGFDTWLSTHRATASIKRQTGLWLLTPASGVLTVICKSKSQMDEDIILGFGAATCVFEAVSKALRENLLMELNLVEVMATRGGFTKGDTSWIERKIAQYAARCPAILRQEEASMPATPKKSFETQLAALETTPTSTLQELPMPCPSRSVWKCTLTETRQLPPSGPSSPFMSRST
;
A
#
# COMPACT_ATOMS: atom_id res chain seq x y z
N MET A 1 -30.17 -7.03 6.48
CA MET A 1 -30.48 -7.85 5.28
C MET A 1 -30.06 -7.24 3.94
N LYS A 2 -29.66 -5.95 3.83
CA LYS A 2 -29.09 -5.41 2.58
C LYS A 2 -27.62 -5.84 2.31
N ASN A 3 -26.85 -6.22 3.34
CA ASN A 3 -25.40 -6.44 3.22
C ASN A 3 -24.96 -7.73 2.51
N ASP A 4 -25.74 -8.81 2.57
CA ASP A 4 -25.22 -10.14 2.14
C ASP A 4 -25.26 -10.33 0.63
N ALA A 5 -26.30 -9.80 -0.05
CA ALA A 5 -26.40 -9.84 -1.50
C ALA A 5 -25.32 -8.98 -2.20
N ASP A 6 -25.00 -7.83 -1.59
CA ASP A 6 -24.02 -6.88 -2.13
C ASP A 6 -22.58 -7.40 -2.01
N LEU A 7 -22.25 -8.08 -0.90
CA LEU A 7 -20.98 -8.79 -0.76
C LEU A 7 -20.88 -9.98 -1.73
N GLY A 8 -22.00 -10.64 -2.01
CA GLY A 8 -22.11 -11.69 -3.02
C GLY A 8 -21.66 -11.24 -4.41
N PHE A 9 -21.97 -10.00 -4.82
CA PHE A 9 -21.49 -9.45 -6.08
C PHE A 9 -19.95 -9.37 -6.13
N LEU A 10 -19.31 -8.79 -5.12
CA LEU A 10 -17.85 -8.63 -5.11
C LEU A 10 -17.14 -9.99 -5.05
N ILE A 11 -17.67 -10.94 -4.28
CA ILE A 11 -17.13 -12.30 -4.20
C ILE A 11 -17.33 -13.06 -5.51
N SER A 12 -18.45 -12.83 -6.22
CA SER A 12 -18.71 -13.46 -7.52
C SER A 12 -17.75 -13.03 -8.62
N ALA A 13 -17.04 -11.90 -8.43
CA ALA A 13 -15.99 -11.45 -9.33
C ALA A 13 -14.64 -12.17 -9.12
N TRP A 14 -14.55 -13.09 -8.16
CA TRP A 14 -13.33 -13.86 -7.90
C TRP A 14 -13.35 -15.17 -8.67
N ASP A 15 -12.28 -15.43 -9.43
CA ASP A 15 -12.00 -16.73 -10.03
C ASP A 15 -11.51 -17.73 -8.97
N ARG A 16 -10.64 -17.25 -8.07
CA ARG A 16 -10.15 -18.02 -6.92
C ARG A 16 -9.82 -17.09 -5.77
N SER A 17 -9.88 -17.63 -4.55
CA SER A 17 -9.41 -16.93 -3.35
C SER A 17 -8.76 -17.89 -2.38
N ASP A 18 -7.75 -17.41 -1.66
CA ASP A 18 -6.99 -18.22 -0.71
C ASP A 18 -6.40 -17.40 0.42
N ARG A 19 -6.26 -18.03 1.59
CA ARG A 19 -5.52 -17.46 2.71
C ARG A 19 -4.06 -17.83 2.56
N ARG A 20 -3.22 -16.81 2.35
CA ARG A 20 -1.79 -16.98 2.10
C ARG A 20 -1.05 -17.12 3.42
N LYS A 21 -0.09 -18.03 3.44
CA LYS A 21 0.90 -18.11 4.53
C LYS A 21 2.16 -17.37 4.10
N SER A 22 2.56 -16.37 4.88
CA SER A 22 3.85 -15.70 4.68
C SER A 22 4.97 -16.52 5.31
N LEU A 23 6.09 -16.70 4.59
CA LEU A 23 7.32 -17.27 5.14
C LEU A 23 8.07 -16.29 6.06
N PHE A 24 7.74 -15.00 5.95
CA PHE A 24 8.43 -13.90 6.59
C PHE A 24 7.69 -13.35 7.81
N ALA A 25 6.36 -13.49 7.82
CA ALA A 25 5.49 -13.10 8.93
C ALA A 25 4.30 -14.07 9.06
N PRO A 26 4.50 -15.32 9.52
CA PRO A 26 3.42 -16.32 9.58
C PRO A 26 2.27 -15.96 10.52
N GLY A 27 2.48 -15.02 11.44
CA GLY A 27 1.46 -14.61 12.40
C GLY A 27 0.43 -13.62 11.87
N VAL A 28 0.60 -13.06 10.67
CA VAL A 28 -0.45 -12.22 10.05
C VAL A 28 -1.44 -13.08 9.27
N ASP A 29 -2.70 -12.64 9.22
CA ASP A 29 -3.67 -13.20 8.30
C ASP A 29 -3.65 -12.42 6.98
N ILE A 30 -3.41 -13.14 5.89
CA ILE A 30 -3.39 -12.59 4.53
C ILE A 30 -4.44 -13.33 3.71
N PHE A 31 -5.33 -12.58 3.08
CA PHE A 31 -6.32 -13.10 2.15
C PHE A 31 -6.13 -12.47 0.78
N GLN A 32 -6.00 -13.30 -0.25
CA GLN A 32 -5.90 -12.85 -1.64
C GLN A 32 -7.05 -13.43 -2.46
N ALA A 33 -7.48 -12.67 -3.44
CA ALA A 33 -8.43 -13.10 -4.45
C ALA A 33 -7.93 -12.70 -5.84
N LEU A 34 -7.96 -13.65 -6.77
CA LEU A 34 -7.77 -13.37 -8.18
C LEU A 34 -9.14 -13.04 -8.77
N THR A 35 -9.28 -11.85 -9.34
CA THR A 35 -10.49 -11.46 -10.06
C THR A 35 -10.58 -12.20 -11.40
N THR A 36 -11.78 -12.28 -11.97
CA THR A 36 -12.00 -12.87 -13.31
C THR A 36 -11.24 -12.15 -14.44
N SER A 37 -10.85 -10.90 -14.22
CA SER A 37 -9.97 -10.12 -15.10
C SER A 37 -8.47 -10.45 -14.95
N GLY A 38 -8.10 -11.28 -13.97
CA GLY A 38 -6.72 -11.66 -13.69
C GLY A 38 -5.95 -10.70 -12.78
N ALA A 39 -6.59 -9.66 -12.24
CA ALA A 39 -6.02 -8.80 -11.21
C ALA A 39 -6.09 -9.46 -9.83
N THR A 40 -5.20 -9.09 -8.90
CA THR A 40 -5.16 -9.65 -7.55
C THR A 40 -5.58 -8.60 -6.53
N ALA A 41 -6.65 -8.87 -5.80
CA ALA A 41 -7.02 -8.16 -4.59
C ALA A 41 -6.35 -8.83 -3.38
N SER A 42 -5.86 -8.03 -2.43
CA SER A 42 -5.16 -8.51 -1.25
C SER A 42 -5.69 -7.84 0.01
N GLY A 43 -5.58 -8.53 1.14
CA GLY A 43 -5.91 -7.96 2.43
C GLY A 43 -5.05 -8.57 3.50
N LEU A 44 -4.44 -7.73 4.33
CA LEU A 44 -3.67 -8.16 5.50
C LEU A 44 -4.28 -7.59 6.76
N GLY A 45 -4.42 -8.41 7.80
CA GLY A 45 -4.86 -7.96 9.11
C GLY A 45 -4.47 -8.92 10.23
N ASP A 46 -4.64 -8.46 11.46
CA ASP A 46 -4.42 -9.28 12.66
C ASP A 46 -5.52 -10.33 12.85
N THR A 47 -6.64 -10.19 12.13
CA THR A 47 -7.76 -11.11 12.16
C THR A 47 -8.26 -11.44 10.75
N ARG A 48 -8.93 -12.59 10.61
CA ARG A 48 -9.58 -13.02 9.38
C ARG A 48 -10.58 -11.99 8.83
N ASN A 49 -11.33 -11.33 9.71
CA ASN A 49 -12.32 -10.33 9.30
C ASN A 49 -11.62 -9.08 8.76
N ALA A 50 -10.52 -8.67 9.38
CA ALA A 50 -9.77 -7.50 8.98
C ALA A 50 -9.03 -7.68 7.64
N SER A 51 -8.50 -8.87 7.35
CA SER A 51 -7.92 -9.20 6.05
C SER A 51 -8.99 -9.34 4.97
N THR A 52 -10.08 -10.06 5.25
CA THR A 52 -11.19 -10.25 4.30
C THR A 52 -11.85 -8.92 3.94
N SER A 53 -12.13 -8.04 4.90
CA SER A 53 -12.74 -6.73 4.63
C SER A 53 -11.86 -5.84 3.72
N ARG A 54 -10.54 -5.92 3.86
CA ARG A 54 -9.60 -5.19 3.01
C ARG A 54 -9.55 -5.76 1.59
N CYS A 55 -9.45 -7.09 1.46
CA CYS A 55 -9.48 -7.76 0.16
C CYS A 55 -10.77 -7.45 -0.62
N ILE A 56 -11.92 -7.41 0.05
CA ILE A 56 -13.21 -7.02 -0.56
C ILE A 56 -13.18 -5.57 -1.03
N SER A 57 -12.56 -4.67 -0.26
CA SER A 57 -12.45 -3.26 -0.64
C SER A 57 -11.51 -3.08 -1.83
N GLU A 58 -10.35 -3.75 -1.84
CA GLU A 58 -9.46 -3.73 -3.01
C GLU A 58 -10.10 -4.37 -4.26
N THR A 59 -10.93 -5.40 -4.09
CA THR A 59 -11.74 -5.95 -5.20
C THR A 59 -12.66 -4.88 -5.79
N ALA A 60 -13.38 -4.13 -4.94
CA ALA A 60 -14.25 -3.06 -5.40
C ALA A 60 -13.46 -1.97 -6.16
N GLU A 61 -12.25 -1.65 -5.70
CA GLU A 61 -11.38 -0.72 -6.43
C GLU A 61 -10.94 -1.25 -7.79
N ILE A 62 -10.53 -2.52 -7.88
CA ILE A 62 -10.12 -3.16 -9.14
C ILE A 62 -11.25 -3.09 -10.16
N LEU A 63 -12.45 -3.52 -9.78
CA LEU A 63 -13.61 -3.52 -10.67
C LEU A 63 -13.99 -2.10 -11.11
N ALA A 64 -13.94 -1.12 -10.21
CA ALA A 64 -14.20 0.28 -10.53
C ALA A 64 -13.15 0.85 -11.50
N LYS A 65 -11.88 0.50 -11.30
CA LYS A 65 -10.77 0.90 -12.17
C LYS A 65 -10.96 0.33 -13.58
N GLU A 66 -11.27 -0.95 -13.69
CA GLU A 66 -11.53 -1.63 -14.96
C GLU A 66 -12.72 -1.02 -15.70
N ALA A 67 -13.85 -0.82 -15.00
CA ALA A 67 -15.04 -0.19 -15.58
C ALA A 67 -14.73 1.24 -16.08
N ALA A 68 -13.96 2.02 -15.32
CA ALA A 68 -13.57 3.37 -15.72
C ALA A 68 -12.61 3.38 -16.92
N GLN A 69 -11.67 2.43 -17.02
CA GLN A 69 -10.76 2.32 -18.16
C GLN A 69 -11.50 2.05 -19.48
N LEU A 70 -12.60 1.29 -19.45
CA LEU A 70 -13.43 1.04 -20.63
C LEU A 70 -14.09 2.32 -21.19
N THR A 71 -14.19 3.39 -20.40
CA THR A 71 -14.78 4.66 -20.85
C THR A 71 -13.80 5.55 -21.63
N GLY A 72 -12.54 5.15 -21.79
CA GLY A 72 -11.54 5.83 -22.63
C GLY A 72 -10.98 7.14 -22.07
N ALA A 73 -11.32 7.52 -20.83
CA ALA A 73 -10.74 8.70 -20.18
C ALA A 73 -9.27 8.47 -19.80
N ALA A 74 -8.43 9.51 -19.91
CA ALA A 74 -7.05 9.48 -19.42
C ALA A 74 -7.06 9.15 -17.91
N PHE A 75 -6.59 7.96 -17.56
CA PHE A 75 -6.79 7.37 -16.25
C PHE A 75 -5.46 7.15 -15.54
N THR A 76 -5.20 7.92 -14.48
CA THR A 76 -4.13 7.60 -13.53
C THR A 76 -4.50 6.36 -12.71
N ASN A 77 -3.51 5.53 -12.38
CA ASN A 77 -3.67 4.25 -11.64
C ASN A 77 -3.57 4.39 -10.11
N PHE A 78 -3.65 5.61 -9.58
CA PHE A 78 -3.51 5.89 -8.15
C PHE A 78 -4.60 6.85 -7.66
N GLY A 79 -4.73 6.90 -6.33
CA GLY A 79 -5.68 7.77 -5.64
C GLY A 79 -7.07 7.15 -5.56
N PHE A 80 -7.17 5.83 -5.52
CA PHE A 80 -8.44 5.13 -5.41
C PHE A 80 -8.63 4.66 -3.98
N ALA A 81 -9.87 4.61 -3.52
CA ALA A 81 -10.18 3.87 -2.32
C ALA A 81 -11.62 3.39 -2.34
N ALA A 82 -11.85 2.20 -1.84
CA ALA A 82 -13.17 1.68 -1.55
C ALA A 82 -13.40 1.56 -0.04
N HIS A 83 -14.58 1.96 0.42
CA HIS A 83 -14.99 1.74 1.81
C HIS A 83 -16.51 1.63 1.92
N SER A 84 -17.01 0.99 2.99
CA SER A 84 -18.46 0.94 3.27
C SER A 84 -19.04 2.28 3.73
N ASP A 85 -18.16 3.19 4.16
CA ASP A 85 -18.49 4.56 4.53
C ASP A 85 -17.88 5.53 3.50
N THR A 86 -18.72 6.42 2.97
CA THR A 86 -18.37 7.33 1.88
C THR A 86 -17.29 8.34 2.31
N ALA A 87 -17.39 8.87 3.52
CA ALA A 87 -16.40 9.82 4.04
C ALA A 87 -15.01 9.18 4.15
N SER A 88 -14.96 7.94 4.65
CA SER A 88 -13.73 7.14 4.74
C SER A 88 -13.15 6.82 3.36
N ALA A 89 -13.98 6.49 2.37
CA ALA A 89 -13.53 6.25 0.99
C ALA A 89 -12.90 7.52 0.38
N LYS A 90 -13.57 8.68 0.48
CA LYS A 90 -13.02 9.97 0.03
C LYS A 90 -11.68 10.29 0.70
N HIS A 91 -11.61 10.12 2.01
CA HIS A 91 -10.40 10.41 2.78
C HIS A 91 -9.25 9.49 2.39
N ALA A 92 -9.50 8.18 2.27
CA ALA A 92 -8.49 7.21 1.86
C ALA A 92 -7.99 7.45 0.43
N ALA A 93 -8.88 7.78 -0.52
CA ALA A 93 -8.51 8.12 -1.89
C ALA A 93 -7.58 9.34 -1.93
N HIS A 94 -7.87 10.36 -1.12
CA HIS A 94 -7.03 11.54 -0.99
C HIS A 94 -5.65 11.21 -0.39
N LEU A 95 -5.60 10.43 0.69
CA LEU A 95 -4.35 10.00 1.31
C LEU A 95 -3.49 9.19 0.33
N GLU A 96 -4.07 8.27 -0.43
CA GLU A 96 -3.35 7.49 -1.45
C GLU A 96 -2.79 8.40 -2.56
N ALA A 97 -3.58 9.36 -3.05
CA ALA A 97 -3.11 10.28 -4.08
C ALA A 97 -1.88 11.08 -3.61
N HIS A 98 -1.91 11.58 -2.37
CA HIS A 98 -0.74 12.25 -1.77
C HIS A 98 0.43 11.31 -1.53
N GLU A 99 0.20 10.08 -1.05
CA GLU A 99 1.25 9.07 -0.90
C GLU A 99 2.03 8.93 -2.20
N ARG A 100 1.31 8.77 -3.30
CA ARG A 100 1.89 8.46 -4.61
C ARG A 100 2.75 9.62 -5.14
N VAL A 101 2.29 10.86 -4.96
CA VAL A 101 3.10 12.05 -5.26
C VAL A 101 4.34 12.13 -4.38
N GLN A 102 4.18 11.99 -3.07
CA GLN A 102 5.28 12.15 -2.12
C GLN A 102 6.36 11.08 -2.31
N ILE A 103 5.96 9.83 -2.54
CA ILE A 103 6.87 8.72 -2.85
C ILE A 103 7.55 8.95 -4.19
N TRP A 104 6.87 9.47 -5.21
CA TRP A 104 7.52 9.78 -6.48
C TRP A 104 8.58 10.87 -6.33
N GLN A 105 8.25 11.98 -5.66
CA GLN A 105 9.20 13.06 -5.38
C GLN A 105 10.42 12.55 -4.59
N TRP A 106 10.20 11.76 -3.55
CA TRP A 106 11.27 11.12 -2.79
C TRP A 106 12.13 10.21 -3.67
N TRP A 107 11.51 9.37 -4.49
CA TRP A 107 12.21 8.46 -5.37
C TRP A 107 13.12 9.20 -6.35
N GLN A 108 12.70 10.37 -6.85
CA GLN A 108 13.49 11.26 -7.70
C GLN A 108 14.54 12.10 -6.93
N GLY A 109 14.66 11.94 -5.62
CA GLY A 109 15.60 12.70 -4.79
C GLY A 109 15.15 14.13 -4.49
N GLN A 110 13.91 14.49 -4.81
CA GLN A 110 13.34 15.83 -4.56
C GLN A 110 12.80 15.98 -3.13
N ARG A 111 12.73 14.88 -2.38
CA ARG A 111 12.29 14.87 -0.99
C ARG A 111 13.15 13.94 -0.15
N HIS A 112 13.39 14.35 1.09
CA HIS A 112 14.19 13.59 2.05
C HIS A 112 13.33 12.72 2.96
N ALA A 113 13.88 11.57 3.35
CA ALA A 113 13.30 10.64 4.30
C ALA A 113 14.18 10.57 5.55
N LYS A 114 13.61 10.73 6.74
CA LYS A 114 14.31 10.59 8.02
C LYS A 114 13.97 9.26 8.65
N ARG A 115 14.96 8.55 9.18
CA ARG A 115 14.72 7.26 9.83
C ARG A 115 13.89 7.48 11.09
N ILE A 116 12.87 6.63 11.30
CA ILE A 116 12.12 6.61 12.56
C ILE A 116 13.00 5.90 13.61
N PRO A 117 13.25 6.51 14.79
CA PRO A 117 14.07 5.91 15.84
C PRO A 117 13.52 4.55 16.30
N ALA A 118 14.41 3.59 16.58
CA ALA A 118 14.03 2.28 17.12
C ALA A 118 13.32 2.42 18.48
N GLU A 119 13.81 3.30 19.35
CA GLU A 119 13.18 3.62 20.65
C GLU A 119 11.72 4.10 20.49
N TRP A 120 11.41 4.84 19.42
CA TRP A 120 10.06 5.30 19.15
C TRP A 120 9.17 4.13 18.72
N LEU A 121 9.67 3.26 17.84
CA LEU A 121 8.95 2.07 17.39
C LEU A 121 8.67 1.10 18.54
N GLN A 122 9.64 0.92 19.44
CA GLN A 122 9.50 0.12 20.65
C GLN A 122 8.47 0.72 21.61
N THR A 123 8.60 2.00 21.94
CA THR A 123 7.72 2.70 22.89
C THR A 123 6.25 2.62 22.47
N HIS A 124 5.98 2.62 21.16
CA HIS A 124 4.63 2.60 20.61
C HIS A 124 4.19 1.21 20.13
N GLY A 125 4.93 0.16 20.48
CA GLY A 125 4.53 -1.23 20.28
C GLY A 125 4.67 -1.78 18.86
N PHE A 126 5.23 -1.01 17.91
CA PHE A 126 5.42 -1.49 16.54
C PHE A 126 6.46 -2.60 16.44
N ASP A 127 7.54 -2.51 17.21
CA ASP A 127 8.56 -3.56 17.27
C ASP A 127 8.02 -4.86 17.89
N THR A 128 7.20 -4.74 18.93
CA THR A 128 6.52 -5.88 19.55
C THR A 128 5.50 -6.51 18.60
N TRP A 129 4.70 -5.69 17.91
CA TRP A 129 3.75 -6.15 16.91
C TRP A 129 4.47 -6.91 15.78
N LEU A 130 5.53 -6.33 15.20
CA LEU A 130 6.27 -6.96 14.12
C LEU A 130 6.95 -8.26 14.58
N SER A 131 7.60 -8.23 15.76
CA SER A 131 8.25 -9.40 16.36
C SER A 131 7.25 -10.54 16.59
N THR A 132 6.04 -10.23 17.06
CA THR A 132 4.95 -11.21 17.27
C THR A 132 4.57 -11.89 15.95
N HIS A 133 4.34 -11.13 14.89
CA HIS A 133 3.94 -11.71 13.60
C HIS A 133 5.09 -12.45 12.89
N ARG A 134 6.35 -12.14 13.22
CA ARG A 134 7.55 -12.78 12.67
C ARG A 134 8.14 -13.88 13.55
N ALA A 135 7.54 -14.17 14.71
CA ALA A 135 8.10 -15.08 15.72
C ALA A 135 8.51 -16.43 15.11
N THR A 136 7.61 -17.04 14.34
CA THR A 136 7.78 -18.35 13.70
C THR A 136 8.21 -18.28 12.23
N ALA A 137 8.65 -17.11 11.75
CA ALA A 137 9.09 -16.93 10.37
C ALA A 137 10.24 -17.86 10.01
N SER A 138 10.07 -18.61 8.92
CA SER A 138 11.09 -19.51 8.35
C SER A 138 12.27 -18.73 7.79
N ILE A 139 12.04 -17.50 7.33
CA ILE A 139 13.08 -16.62 6.80
C ILE A 139 13.03 -15.29 7.56
N LYS A 140 14.14 -14.96 8.23
CA LYS A 140 14.26 -13.72 9.00
C LYS A 140 14.60 -12.54 8.09
N ARG A 141 13.98 -11.40 8.36
CA ARG A 141 14.16 -10.16 7.60
C ARG A 141 14.37 -8.98 8.53
N GLN A 142 15.20 -8.04 8.11
CA GLN A 142 15.41 -6.79 8.82
C GLN A 142 14.44 -5.75 8.27
N THR A 143 13.71 -5.07 9.14
CA THR A 143 12.77 -4.00 8.76
C THR A 143 13.21 -2.67 9.36
N GLY A 144 13.11 -1.61 8.57
CA GLY A 144 13.26 -0.24 9.02
C GLY A 144 12.15 0.64 8.47
N LEU A 145 11.94 1.79 9.11
CA LEU A 145 10.93 2.76 8.73
C LEU A 145 11.56 4.15 8.58
N TRP A 146 11.12 4.89 7.57
CA TRP A 146 11.51 6.27 7.31
C TRP A 146 10.27 7.12 7.10
N LEU A 147 10.23 8.29 7.74
CA LEU A 147 9.21 9.30 7.54
C LEU A 147 9.69 10.28 6.48
N LEU A 148 8.89 10.51 5.45
CA LEU A 148 9.15 11.58 4.50
C LEU A 148 8.97 12.94 5.18
N THR A 149 9.85 13.88 4.86
CA THR A 149 9.71 15.26 5.33
C THR A 149 8.34 15.77 4.84
N PRO A 150 7.44 16.18 5.76
CA PRO A 150 6.09 16.54 5.40
C PRO A 150 6.09 17.86 4.63
N ALA A 151 5.49 17.88 3.44
CA ALA A 151 5.18 19.11 2.71
C ALA A 151 3.70 19.50 2.83
N SER A 152 2.89 18.62 3.43
CA SER A 152 1.45 18.80 3.61
C SER A 152 1.03 18.22 4.96
N GLY A 153 -0.27 18.31 5.29
CA GLY A 153 -0.85 17.65 6.45
C GLY A 153 -0.90 16.12 6.36
N VAL A 154 -0.40 15.52 5.26
CA VAL A 154 -0.32 14.07 5.05
C VAL A 154 1.10 13.59 5.32
N LEU A 155 1.22 12.70 6.30
CA LEU A 155 2.46 12.02 6.65
C LEU A 155 2.60 10.74 5.82
N THR A 156 3.75 10.58 5.18
CA THR A 156 4.06 9.39 4.37
C THR A 156 5.26 8.66 4.93
N VAL A 157 5.10 7.37 5.19
CA VAL A 157 6.12 6.48 5.75
C VAL A 157 6.51 5.45 4.70
N ILE A 158 7.83 5.19 4.63
CA ILE A 158 8.45 4.13 3.83
C ILE A 158 8.91 3.05 4.79
N CYS A 159 8.44 1.83 4.57
CA CYS A 159 8.93 0.63 5.22
C CYS A 159 9.89 -0.08 4.26
N LYS A 160 11.12 -0.34 4.68
CA LYS A 160 12.09 -1.17 3.95
C LYS A 160 12.27 -2.47 4.69
N SER A 161 12.18 -3.57 3.97
CA SER A 161 12.55 -4.89 4.46
C SER A 161 13.61 -5.52 3.58
N LYS A 162 14.58 -6.22 4.16
CA LYS A 162 15.70 -6.86 3.46
C LYS A 162 16.10 -8.18 4.15
N SER A 163 16.84 -9.03 3.44
CA SER A 163 17.45 -10.24 4.01
C SER A 163 18.52 -9.87 5.05
N GLN A 164 19.04 -10.86 5.78
CA GLN A 164 20.17 -10.65 6.70
C GLN A 164 21.48 -10.28 5.99
N MET A 165 21.59 -10.60 4.70
CA MET A 165 22.76 -10.31 3.86
C MET A 165 22.57 -9.03 3.02
N ASP A 166 21.59 -8.20 3.36
CA ASP A 166 21.24 -6.97 2.66
C ASP A 166 20.75 -7.14 1.20
N GLU A 167 20.24 -8.33 0.89
CA GLU A 167 19.66 -8.69 -0.41
C GLU A 167 18.11 -8.62 -0.38
N ASP A 168 17.50 -8.78 -1.55
CA ASP A 168 16.05 -8.87 -1.75
C ASP A 168 15.28 -7.74 -1.06
N ILE A 169 15.69 -6.49 -1.31
CA ILE A 169 15.05 -5.31 -0.74
C ILE A 169 13.61 -5.19 -1.24
N ILE A 170 12.68 -5.02 -0.30
CA ILE A 170 11.26 -4.76 -0.54
C ILE A 170 10.85 -3.47 0.17
N LEU A 171 10.07 -2.64 -0.52
CA LEU A 171 9.48 -1.43 0.05
C LEU A 171 7.97 -1.60 0.23
N GLY A 172 7.45 -1.04 1.32
CA GLY A 172 6.03 -0.78 1.52
C GLY A 172 5.82 0.67 1.88
N PHE A 173 4.65 1.22 1.56
CA PHE A 173 4.34 2.62 1.73
C PHE A 173 3.05 2.79 2.53
N GLY A 174 2.97 3.89 3.27
CA GLY A 174 1.76 4.21 4.01
C GLY A 174 1.61 5.70 4.23
N ALA A 175 0.46 6.24 3.86
CA ALA A 175 0.07 7.60 4.16
C ALA A 175 -1.13 7.70 5.11
N ALA A 176 -1.03 8.64 6.02
CA ALA A 176 -2.11 9.05 6.90
C ALA A 176 -1.85 10.45 7.42
N THR A 177 -2.86 11.05 8.03
CA THR A 177 -2.70 12.31 8.78
C THR A 177 -2.12 12.09 10.17
N CYS A 178 -2.05 10.84 10.62
CA CYS A 178 -1.46 10.41 11.88
C CYS A 178 -0.26 9.49 11.61
N VAL A 179 0.89 9.75 12.23
CA VAL A 179 2.09 8.94 11.98
C VAL A 179 1.90 7.48 12.37
N PHE A 180 1.14 7.21 13.44
CA PHE A 180 0.86 5.84 13.89
C PHE A 180 0.18 5.02 12.79
N GLU A 181 -0.84 5.61 12.18
CA GLU A 181 -1.58 4.95 11.11
C GLU A 181 -0.73 4.81 9.83
N ALA A 182 0.07 5.82 9.50
CA ALA A 182 0.99 5.76 8.35
C ALA A 182 2.04 4.65 8.53
N VAL A 183 2.61 4.50 9.74
CA VAL A 183 3.53 3.41 10.09
C VAL A 183 2.83 2.06 9.96
N SER A 184 1.63 1.90 10.54
CA SER A 184 0.87 0.66 10.42
C SER A 184 0.57 0.31 8.96
N LYS A 185 0.18 1.30 8.12
CA LYS A 185 -0.07 1.09 6.69
C LYS A 185 1.20 0.64 5.97
N ALA A 186 2.32 1.33 6.17
CA ALA A 186 3.59 1.00 5.54
C ALA A 186 4.11 -0.40 5.93
N LEU A 187 3.94 -0.81 7.20
CA LEU A 187 4.27 -2.16 7.65
C LEU A 187 3.38 -3.21 6.98
N ARG A 188 2.06 -3.01 6.95
CA ARG A 188 1.13 -3.96 6.32
C ARG A 188 1.41 -4.11 4.82
N GLU A 189 1.62 -2.99 4.12
CA GLU A 189 1.96 -2.99 2.70
C GLU A 189 3.28 -3.74 2.46
N ASN A 190 4.29 -3.49 3.29
CA ASN A 190 5.57 -4.17 3.17
C ASN A 190 5.45 -5.69 3.34
N LEU A 191 4.68 -6.15 4.34
CA LEU A 191 4.43 -7.59 4.55
C LEU A 191 3.63 -8.23 3.40
N LEU A 192 2.72 -7.49 2.75
CA LEU A 192 2.05 -7.95 1.54
C LEU A 192 3.05 -8.06 0.37
N MET A 193 3.91 -7.05 0.18
CA MET A 193 4.91 -7.07 -0.89
C MET A 193 5.98 -8.15 -0.69
N GLU A 194 6.24 -8.57 0.55
CA GLU A 194 7.10 -9.73 0.84
C GLU A 194 6.54 -11.04 0.24
N LEU A 195 5.23 -11.17 0.00
CA LEU A 195 4.68 -12.37 -0.67
C LEU A 195 5.20 -12.51 -2.10
N ASN A 196 5.44 -11.40 -2.80
CA ASN A 196 6.02 -11.41 -4.13
C ASN A 196 7.42 -12.04 -4.14
N LEU A 197 8.14 -11.98 -3.01
CA LEU A 197 9.43 -12.67 -2.87
C LEU A 197 9.28 -14.18 -2.85
N VAL A 198 8.18 -14.73 -2.32
CA VAL A 198 7.97 -16.18 -2.30
C VAL A 198 7.91 -16.72 -3.73
N GLU A 199 7.25 -15.99 -4.64
CA GLU A 199 7.20 -16.34 -6.05
C GLU A 199 8.57 -16.25 -6.72
N VAL A 200 9.32 -15.17 -6.45
CA VAL A 200 10.70 -15.01 -6.95
C VAL A 200 11.59 -16.16 -6.47
N MET A 201 11.54 -16.49 -5.18
CA MET A 201 12.32 -17.57 -4.60
C MET A 201 11.95 -18.94 -5.18
N ALA A 202 10.67 -19.21 -5.39
CA ALA A 202 10.20 -20.43 -6.03
C ALA A 202 10.70 -20.55 -7.47
N THR A 203 10.68 -19.45 -8.25
CA THR A 203 11.22 -19.43 -9.61
C THR A 203 12.74 -19.61 -9.62
N ARG A 204 13.49 -18.91 -8.76
CA ARG A 204 14.96 -19.06 -8.63
C ARG A 204 15.37 -20.48 -8.25
N GLY A 205 14.58 -21.13 -7.40
CA GLY A 205 14.80 -22.53 -7.01
C GLY A 205 14.36 -23.57 -8.04
N GLY A 206 13.78 -23.15 -9.18
CA GLY A 206 13.28 -24.06 -10.22
C GLY A 206 11.97 -24.76 -9.86
N PHE A 207 11.30 -24.36 -8.78
CA PHE A 207 10.02 -24.95 -8.33
C PHE A 207 8.82 -24.43 -9.14
N THR A 208 8.95 -23.25 -9.75
CA THR A 208 7.92 -22.64 -10.60
C THR A 208 8.52 -22.09 -11.89
N LYS A 209 7.77 -22.18 -13.00
CA LYS A 209 8.17 -21.63 -14.32
C LYS A 209 7.62 -20.23 -14.60
N GLY A 210 7.12 -19.53 -13.58
CA GLY A 210 6.52 -18.20 -13.75
C GLY A 210 7.58 -17.13 -14.02
N ASP A 211 7.26 -16.18 -14.92
CA ASP A 211 8.10 -15.01 -15.16
C ASP A 211 8.00 -14.03 -13.99
N THR A 212 9.07 -13.96 -13.20
CA THR A 212 9.23 -13.03 -12.07
C THR A 212 10.22 -11.91 -12.37
N SER A 213 10.69 -11.79 -13.63
CA SER A 213 11.75 -10.86 -14.03
C SER A 213 11.43 -9.41 -13.70
N TRP A 214 10.15 -9.02 -13.75
CA TRP A 214 9.72 -7.67 -13.40
C TRP A 214 9.90 -7.37 -11.91
N ILE A 215 9.64 -8.34 -11.03
CA ILE A 215 9.84 -8.23 -9.57
C ILE A 215 11.34 -8.15 -9.29
N GLU A 216 12.13 -9.02 -9.92
CA GLU A 216 13.58 -9.02 -9.76
C GLU A 216 14.22 -7.71 -10.22
N ARG A 217 13.77 -7.15 -11.35
CA ARG A 217 14.18 -5.81 -11.80
C ARG A 217 13.85 -4.74 -10.75
N LYS A 218 12.68 -4.81 -10.10
CA LYS A 218 12.30 -3.86 -9.04
C LYS A 218 13.18 -4.00 -7.79
N ILE A 219 13.45 -5.23 -7.36
CA ILE A 219 14.38 -5.51 -6.26
C ILE A 219 15.77 -4.94 -6.56
N ALA A 220 16.28 -5.16 -7.77
CA ALA A 220 17.57 -4.62 -8.20
C ALA A 220 17.59 -3.08 -8.19
N GLN A 221 16.49 -2.44 -8.62
CA GLN A 221 16.36 -0.98 -8.55
C GLN A 221 16.34 -0.46 -7.12
N TYR A 222 15.65 -1.14 -6.21
CA TYR A 222 15.68 -0.80 -4.79
C TYR A 222 17.09 -0.95 -4.21
N ALA A 223 17.78 -2.04 -4.51
CA ALA A 223 19.17 -2.26 -4.09
C ALA A 223 20.11 -1.15 -4.58
N ALA A 224 19.95 -0.71 -5.83
CA ALA A 224 20.78 0.34 -6.41
C ALA A 224 20.49 1.74 -5.82
N ARG A 225 19.22 2.09 -5.60
CA ARG A 225 18.84 3.47 -5.21
C ARG A 225 18.74 3.67 -3.69
N CYS A 226 18.22 2.71 -2.95
CA CYS A 226 17.93 2.87 -1.52
C CYS A 226 19.13 3.31 -0.68
N PRO A 227 20.38 2.84 -0.90
CA PRO A 227 21.53 3.33 -0.14
C PRO A 227 21.70 4.85 -0.21
N ALA A 228 21.40 5.47 -1.35
CA ALA A 228 21.55 6.91 -1.54
C ALA A 228 20.41 7.74 -0.94
N ILE A 229 19.16 7.23 -0.98
CA ILE A 229 17.93 7.98 -0.63
C ILE A 229 17.31 7.58 0.72
N LEU A 230 17.75 6.47 1.32
CA LEU A 230 17.41 6.01 2.68
C LEU A 230 18.66 5.96 3.54
N ARG A 231 19.32 7.11 3.68
CA ARG A 231 20.49 7.25 4.55
C ARG A 231 20.08 7.05 6.00
N GLN A 232 21.06 6.70 6.84
CA GLN A 232 20.87 6.58 8.29
C GLN A 232 20.92 7.95 9.01
N GLU A 233 20.77 9.05 8.28
CA GLU A 233 20.85 10.42 8.83
C GLU A 233 19.79 10.67 9.93
N GLU A 234 20.11 11.63 10.79
CA GLU A 234 19.54 11.85 12.13
C GLU A 234 18.03 11.65 12.23
N ALA A 235 17.68 10.81 13.21
CA ALA A 235 16.32 10.46 13.54
C ALA A 235 15.61 11.68 14.14
N SER A 236 14.54 12.15 13.50
CA SER A 236 13.62 13.09 14.17
C SER A 236 12.46 12.28 14.74
N MET A 237 12.20 12.45 16.04
CA MET A 237 10.99 11.93 16.66
C MET A 237 9.77 12.43 15.88
N PRO A 238 8.93 11.53 15.35
CA PRO A 238 7.75 11.97 14.64
C PRO A 238 6.84 12.78 15.55
N ALA A 239 6.51 14.01 15.14
CA ALA A 239 5.52 14.81 15.86
C ALA A 239 4.15 14.13 15.78
N THR A 240 3.43 14.05 16.90
CA THR A 240 2.06 13.51 16.93
C THR A 240 1.09 14.55 16.34
N PRO A 241 0.42 14.26 15.21
CA PRO A 241 -0.57 15.18 14.66
C PRO A 241 -1.84 15.13 15.49
N LYS A 242 -2.45 16.30 15.77
CA LYS A 242 -3.59 16.47 16.69
C LYS A 242 -4.94 16.77 16.01
N LYS A 243 -5.04 16.74 14.68
CA LYS A 243 -6.29 17.17 13.99
C LYS A 243 -7.31 16.01 13.95
N SER A 244 -8.57 16.28 14.26
CA SER A 244 -9.67 15.30 14.13
C SER A 244 -9.95 14.94 12.67
N PHE A 245 -10.50 13.74 12.43
CA PHE A 245 -10.87 13.25 11.09
C PHE A 245 -11.82 14.22 10.34
N GLU A 246 -12.81 14.77 11.04
CA GLU A 246 -13.78 15.72 10.48
C GLU A 246 -13.11 17.02 10.01
N THR A 247 -12.18 17.55 10.81
CA THR A 247 -11.41 18.76 10.45
C THR A 247 -10.55 18.51 9.21
N GLN A 248 -10.04 17.29 9.06
CA GLN A 248 -9.23 16.91 7.91
C GLN A 248 -10.11 16.80 6.67
N LEU A 249 -11.24 16.10 6.73
CA LEU A 249 -12.17 15.93 5.61
C LEU A 249 -12.70 17.27 5.10
N ALA A 250 -13.07 18.19 5.99
CA ALA A 250 -13.50 19.54 5.62
C ALA A 250 -12.40 20.35 4.91
N ALA A 251 -11.14 20.16 5.30
CA ALA A 251 -10.00 20.77 4.60
C ALA A 251 -9.78 20.17 3.20
N LEU A 252 -10.15 18.90 2.98
CA LEU A 252 -10.03 18.25 1.67
C LEU A 252 -11.01 18.84 0.66
N GLU A 253 -12.26 19.04 1.07
CA GLU A 253 -13.33 19.58 0.21
C GLU A 253 -13.09 21.05 -0.20
N THR A 254 -12.19 21.74 0.50
CA THR A 254 -11.85 23.15 0.26
C THR A 254 -10.47 23.35 -0.37
N THR A 255 -9.72 22.28 -0.64
CA THR A 255 -8.39 22.36 -1.26
C THR A 255 -8.50 22.42 -2.79
N PRO A 256 -8.16 23.55 -3.45
CA PRO A 256 -8.37 23.74 -4.89
C PRO A 256 -7.48 22.87 -5.79
N THR A 257 -6.50 22.16 -5.22
CA THR A 257 -5.54 21.34 -5.96
C THR A 257 -5.92 19.86 -6.06
N SER A 258 -7.08 19.46 -5.50
CA SER A 258 -7.60 18.09 -5.56
C SER A 258 -9.01 18.02 -6.13
N THR A 259 -9.29 17.00 -6.94
CA THR A 259 -10.63 16.68 -7.43
C THR A 259 -11.02 15.28 -6.96
N LEU A 260 -12.17 15.16 -6.31
CA LEU A 260 -12.76 13.90 -5.88
C LEU A 260 -13.89 13.51 -6.83
N GLN A 261 -13.88 12.27 -7.31
CA GLN A 261 -14.88 11.72 -8.19
C GLN A 261 -15.32 10.35 -7.67
N GLU A 262 -16.62 10.14 -7.51
CA GLU A 262 -17.16 8.81 -7.28
C GLU A 262 -17.14 8.01 -8.59
N LEU A 263 -16.72 6.75 -8.52
CA LEU A 263 -16.72 5.85 -9.66
C LEU A 263 -17.98 4.99 -9.63
N PRO A 264 -18.63 4.80 -10.78
CA PRO A 264 -19.81 3.96 -10.84
C PRO A 264 -19.41 2.52 -10.48
N MET A 265 -20.09 1.96 -9.48
CA MET A 265 -19.97 0.56 -9.10
C MET A 265 -21.36 -0.07 -9.02
N PRO A 266 -21.55 -1.27 -9.59
CA PRO A 266 -22.83 -1.99 -9.52
C PRO A 266 -23.15 -2.51 -8.11
N CYS A 267 -22.27 -2.30 -7.12
CA CYS A 267 -22.42 -2.77 -5.75
C CYS A 267 -22.51 -1.59 -4.77
N PRO A 268 -23.62 -1.41 -4.03
CA PRO A 268 -23.77 -0.30 -3.09
C PRO A 268 -23.06 -0.52 -1.75
N SER A 269 -22.54 -1.73 -1.45
CA SER A 269 -21.86 -2.00 -0.17
C SER A 269 -20.47 -1.36 -0.03
N ARG A 270 -19.92 -0.85 -1.14
CA ARG A 270 -18.64 -0.14 -1.18
C ARG A 270 -18.78 1.08 -2.07
N SER A 271 -18.61 2.26 -1.49
CA SER A 271 -18.43 3.48 -2.27
C SER A 271 -16.96 3.57 -2.69
N VAL A 272 -16.72 3.81 -3.97
CA VAL A 272 -15.37 3.86 -4.56
C VAL A 272 -15.10 5.26 -5.08
N TRP A 273 -14.04 5.87 -4.58
CA TRP A 273 -13.66 7.24 -4.91
C TRP A 273 -12.29 7.29 -5.55
N LYS A 274 -12.15 8.23 -6.49
CA LYS A 274 -10.88 8.64 -7.09
C LYS A 274 -10.55 10.07 -6.66
N CYS A 275 -9.36 10.27 -6.14
CA CYS A 275 -8.78 11.59 -5.93
C CYS A 275 -7.70 11.85 -6.98
N THR A 276 -7.82 12.96 -7.70
CA THR A 276 -6.79 13.44 -8.62
C THR A 276 -6.20 14.73 -8.09
N LEU A 277 -4.88 14.78 -7.90
CA LEU A 277 -4.17 16.01 -7.55
C LEU A 277 -3.65 16.68 -8.82
N THR A 278 -3.57 18.01 -8.88
CA THR A 278 -2.98 18.71 -10.04
C THR A 278 -1.58 18.19 -10.37
N GLU A 279 -0.78 17.94 -9.34
CA GLU A 279 0.60 17.41 -9.42
C GLU A 279 0.66 15.99 -10.00
N THR A 280 -0.40 15.20 -9.83
CA THR A 280 -0.42 13.82 -10.30
C THR A 280 -0.56 13.66 -11.82
N ARG A 281 -1.04 14.69 -12.52
CA ARG A 281 -1.24 14.64 -13.98
C ARG A 281 0.06 14.45 -14.77
N GLN A 282 1.21 14.74 -14.14
CA GLN A 282 2.53 14.63 -14.74
C GLN A 282 3.30 13.38 -14.29
N LEU A 283 2.75 12.59 -13.37
CA LEU A 283 3.40 11.40 -12.87
C LEU A 283 3.15 10.21 -13.81
N PRO A 284 4.19 9.49 -14.25
CA PRO A 284 4.02 8.25 -14.99
C PRO A 284 3.20 7.26 -14.14
N PRO A 285 2.12 6.66 -14.68
CA PRO A 285 1.26 5.76 -13.92
C PRO A 285 1.95 4.44 -13.55
N SER A 286 2.98 4.06 -14.32
CA SER A 286 3.75 2.82 -14.16
C SER A 286 5.08 2.93 -14.91
N GLY A 287 5.95 1.94 -14.79
CA GLY A 287 7.18 1.85 -15.59
C GLY A 287 8.43 1.46 -14.81
N PRO A 288 9.55 1.22 -15.52
CA PRO A 288 10.80 0.81 -14.91
C PRO A 288 11.34 1.88 -13.96
N SER A 289 11.03 3.16 -14.15
CA SER A 289 11.44 4.23 -13.23
C SER A 289 10.57 4.37 -11.98
N SER A 290 9.42 3.67 -11.89
CA SER A 290 8.50 3.78 -10.77
C SER A 290 9.02 3.15 -9.47
N PRO A 291 8.83 3.77 -8.30
CA PRO A 291 9.14 3.16 -7.01
C PRO A 291 8.17 2.05 -6.60
N PHE A 292 7.06 1.85 -7.30
CA PHE A 292 6.00 0.93 -6.89
C PHE A 292 6.16 -0.46 -7.50
N MET A 293 5.83 -1.49 -6.72
CA MET A 293 5.78 -2.89 -7.16
C MET A 293 4.43 -3.24 -7.80
N SER A 294 3.86 -2.31 -8.59
CA SER A 294 2.69 -2.56 -9.43
C SER A 294 3.17 -3.02 -10.82
N ARG A 295 2.51 -4.02 -11.41
CA ARG A 295 2.73 -4.35 -12.83
C ARG A 295 2.38 -3.12 -13.66
N SER A 296 3.24 -2.78 -14.63
CA SER A 296 2.82 -1.94 -15.74
C SER A 296 1.80 -2.76 -16.53
N THR A 297 0.53 -2.41 -16.42
CA THR A 297 -0.49 -2.81 -17.40
C THR A 297 -0.16 -2.18 -18.73
#